data_AF-A0A956KLT4-F1
#
_entry.id   AF-A0A956KLT4-F1
#
_cell.length_a   1.000
_cell.length_b   1.000
_cell.length_c   1.000
_cell.angle_alpha   90.00
_cell.angle_beta   90.00
_cell.angle_gamma   90.00
#
_symmetry.space_group_name_H-M   'P 1'
#
loop_
_entity.id
_entity.type
_entity.pdbx_description
1 polymer ?
#
loop_
_entity_poly.entity_id
_entity_poly.type
_entity_poly.pdbx_seq_one_letter_code
_entity_poly.pdbx_strand_id
1 'polypeptide(L)'
;MTRGRTPPVKDTYSTHDVAKICCVTPTTVIRWIEDGLIPAFKTVGGHRRVRREDLERVCQERSIPFNVPTGTEVGRILVVDDEPVVLELVRDVVKELSHKFEVEVAKDAFDAGRLVV
;
A
#
# COMPACT_ATOMS: atom_id res chain seq x y z
N MET A 1 0.36 -1.05 -18.53
CA MET A 1 0.78 -1.77 -17.31
C MET A 1 0.83 -0.74 -16.20
N THR A 2 0.02 -0.91 -15.16
CA THR A 2 -0.26 0.11 -14.13
C THR A 2 0.90 0.27 -13.17
N ARG A 3 1.38 1.52 -13.05
CA ARG A 3 2.55 1.95 -12.27
C ARG A 3 2.40 1.62 -10.79
N GLY A 4 3.45 1.06 -10.19
CA GLY A 4 3.52 0.60 -8.81
C GLY A 4 3.54 1.73 -7.77
N ARG A 5 2.45 2.50 -7.68
CA ARG A 5 2.17 3.31 -6.49
C ARG A 5 1.19 2.52 -5.63
N THR A 6 1.71 1.74 -4.69
CA THR A 6 0.87 1.06 -3.70
C THR A 6 0.10 2.12 -2.91
N PRO A 7 -1.25 2.02 -2.82
CA PRO A 7 -2.03 3.03 -2.13
C PRO A 7 -1.62 3.10 -0.66
N PRO A 8 -1.55 4.31 -0.06
CA PRO A 8 -1.11 4.49 1.31
C PRO A 8 -1.97 3.65 2.26
N VAL A 9 -1.34 3.15 3.32
CA VAL A 9 -1.98 2.45 4.44
C VAL A 9 -3.08 3.36 4.99
N LYS A 10 -4.35 3.01 4.73
CA LYS A 10 -5.52 3.73 5.26
C LYS A 10 -5.95 3.11 6.58
N ASP A 11 -6.38 3.93 7.53
CA ASP A 11 -7.03 3.47 8.78
C ASP A 11 -8.46 2.99 8.51
N THR A 12 -9.10 3.52 7.47
CA THR A 12 -10.46 3.17 7.09
C THR A 12 -10.60 2.99 5.57
N TYR A 13 -11.45 2.05 5.20
CA TYR A 13 -11.72 1.67 3.82
C TYR A 13 -13.17 1.98 3.46
N SER A 14 -13.39 2.47 2.24
CA SER A 14 -14.74 2.56 1.66
C SER A 14 -15.21 1.17 1.21
N THR A 15 -16.52 1.03 0.94
CA THR A 15 -17.07 -0.22 0.37
C THR A 15 -16.40 -0.62 -0.95
N HIS A 16 -15.98 0.35 -1.75
CA HIS A 16 -15.25 0.10 -3.00
C HIS A 16 -13.82 -0.35 -2.76
N ASP A 17 -13.13 0.19 -1.74
CA ASP A 17 -11.79 -0.29 -1.38
C ASP A 17 -11.85 -1.75 -0.89
N VAL A 18 -12.79 -2.05 0.02
CA VAL A 18 -13.00 -3.42 0.55
C VAL A 18 -13.34 -4.41 -0.58
N ALA A 19 -14.19 -4.00 -1.52
CA ALA A 19 -14.56 -4.83 -2.66
C ALA A 19 -13.32 -5.21 -3.50
N LYS A 20 -12.41 -4.27 -3.73
CA LYS A 20 -11.13 -4.54 -4.42
C LYS A 20 -10.22 -5.46 -3.62
N ILE A 21 -10.11 -5.24 -2.31
CA ILE A 21 -9.24 -6.02 -1.42
C ILE A 21 -9.68 -7.48 -1.35
N CYS A 22 -10.99 -7.73 -1.27
CA CYS A 22 -11.58 -9.06 -1.14
C CYS A 22 -11.99 -9.68 -2.48
N CYS A 23 -11.68 -9.04 -3.61
CA CYS A 23 -12.05 -9.49 -4.97
C CYS A 23 -13.56 -9.77 -5.15
N VAL A 24 -14.42 -8.93 -4.57
CA VAL A 24 -15.89 -9.02 -4.68
C VAL A 24 -16.50 -7.73 -5.21
N THR A 25 -17.82 -7.70 -5.41
CA THR A 25 -18.52 -6.47 -5.83
C THR A 25 -18.78 -5.54 -4.63
N PRO A 26 -18.88 -4.21 -4.82
CA PRO A 26 -19.30 -3.28 -3.76
C PRO A 26 -20.67 -3.64 -3.16
N THR A 27 -21.59 -4.18 -3.97
CA THR A 27 -22.91 -4.65 -3.52
C THR A 27 -22.77 -5.83 -2.54
N THR A 28 -21.85 -6.76 -2.81
CA THR A 28 -21.53 -7.86 -1.88
C THR A 28 -21.04 -7.32 -0.54
N VAL A 29 -20.13 -6.34 -0.55
CA VAL A 29 -19.63 -5.72 0.69
C VAL A 29 -20.75 -4.99 1.43
N ILE A 30 -21.64 -4.28 0.72
CA ILE A 30 -22.79 -3.61 1.34
C ILE A 30 -23.68 -4.63 2.06
N ARG A 31 -23.98 -5.77 1.42
CA ARG A 31 -24.75 -6.86 2.05
C ARG A 31 -24.04 -7.39 3.29
N TRP A 32 -22.73 -7.68 3.21
CA TRP A 32 -21.97 -8.10 4.38
C TRP A 32 -22.04 -7.10 5.54
N ILE A 33 -22.05 -5.80 5.26
CA ILE A 33 -22.22 -4.79 6.31
C ILE A 33 -23.64 -4.78 6.87
N GLU A 34 -24.65 -4.88 6.01
CA GLU A 34 -26.07 -4.90 6.42
C GLU A 34 -26.44 -6.15 7.21
N ASP A 35 -25.86 -7.29 6.85
CA ASP A 35 -26.00 -8.58 7.54
C ASP A 35 -25.17 -8.65 8.85
N GLY A 36 -24.47 -7.57 9.21
CA GLY A 36 -23.62 -7.51 10.41
C GLY A 36 -22.35 -8.36 10.32
N LEU A 37 -22.02 -8.88 9.14
CA LEU A 37 -20.87 -9.73 8.88
C LEU A 37 -19.56 -8.93 8.93
N ILE A 38 -19.57 -7.65 8.55
CA ILE A 38 -18.43 -6.73 8.66
C ILE A 38 -18.85 -5.49 9.45
N PRO A 39 -18.21 -5.21 10.59
CA PRO A 39 -18.43 -3.97 11.32
C PRO A 39 -18.11 -2.75 10.45
N ALA A 40 -19.02 -1.79 10.41
CA ALA A 40 -18.82 -0.54 9.69
C ALA A 40 -19.51 0.61 10.42
N PHE A 41 -18.98 1.81 10.24
CA PHE A 41 -19.63 3.05 10.66
C PHE A 41 -20.02 3.89 9.44
N LYS A 42 -20.92 4.85 9.62
CA LYS A 42 -21.30 5.81 8.58
C LYS A 42 -20.68 7.17 8.89
N THR A 43 -20.19 7.85 7.86
CA THR A 43 -19.84 9.27 7.97
C THR A 43 -21.12 10.11 8.07
N VAL A 44 -20.99 11.40 8.38
CA VAL A 44 -22.12 12.35 8.40
C VAL A 44 -22.87 12.39 7.06
N GLY A 45 -22.18 12.20 5.94
CA GLY A 45 -22.78 12.09 4.60
C GLY A 45 -23.39 10.72 4.27
N GLY A 46 -23.45 9.80 5.22
CA GLY A 46 -24.07 8.48 5.05
C GLY A 46 -23.18 7.41 4.40
N HIS A 47 -21.95 7.74 4.02
CA HIS A 47 -21.03 6.78 3.41
C HIS A 47 -20.49 5.79 4.44
N ARG A 48 -20.54 4.50 4.12
CA ARG A 48 -20.00 3.42 4.96
C ARG A 48 -18.46 3.42 4.95
N ARG A 49 -17.88 3.15 6.12
CA ARG A 49 -16.43 2.99 6.34
C ARG A 49 -16.18 1.77 7.22
N VAL A 50 -15.21 0.95 6.82
CA VAL A 50 -14.75 -0.23 7.53
C VAL A 50 -13.36 0.07 8.08
N ARG A 51 -13.10 -0.19 9.36
CA ARG A 51 -11.75 -0.03 9.93
C ARG A 51 -10.84 -1.13 9.39
N ARG A 52 -9.56 -0.83 9.23
CA ARG A 52 -8.56 -1.82 8.81
C ARG A 52 -8.61 -3.09 9.68
N GLU A 53 -8.55 -2.91 10.99
CA GLU A 53 -8.51 -4.00 11.97
C GLU A 53 -9.75 -4.92 11.88
N ASP A 54 -10.92 -4.34 11.62
CA ASP A 54 -12.16 -5.09 11.47
C ASP A 54 -12.17 -5.90 10.17
N LEU A 55 -11.64 -5.31 9.09
CA LEU A 55 -11.53 -6.00 7.80
C LEU A 55 -10.54 -7.16 7.88
N GLU A 56 -9.34 -6.93 8.41
CA GLU A 56 -8.31 -7.94 8.58
C GLU A 56 -8.82 -9.11 9.44
N ARG A 57 -9.47 -8.81 10.57
CA ARG A 57 -10.08 -9.81 11.45
C ARG A 57 -11.11 -10.66 10.72
N VAL A 58 -12.08 -10.04 10.04
CA VAL A 58 -13.15 -10.78 9.35
C VAL A 58 -12.59 -11.63 8.21
N CYS A 59 -11.64 -11.10 7.44
CA CYS A 59 -11.05 -11.85 6.35
C CYS A 59 -10.27 -13.07 6.86
N GLN A 60 -9.56 -12.93 7.99
CA GLN A 60 -8.83 -14.02 8.60
C GLN A 60 -9.75 -15.08 9.23
N GLU A 61 -10.77 -14.66 9.98
CA GLU A 61 -11.76 -15.56 10.61
C GLU A 61 -12.52 -16.39 9.56
N ARG A 62 -12.84 -15.80 8.41
CA ARG A 62 -13.64 -16.46 7.36
C ARG A 62 -12.82 -17.02 6.20
N SER A 63 -11.48 -17.00 6.31
CA SER A 63 -10.59 -17.45 5.24
C SER A 63 -10.88 -16.80 3.87
N ILE A 64 -11.30 -15.53 3.87
CA ILE A 64 -11.53 -14.75 2.65
C ILE A 64 -10.16 -14.35 2.10
N PRO A 65 -9.81 -14.67 0.84
CA PRO A 65 -8.58 -14.17 0.25
C PRO A 65 -8.59 -12.64 0.22
N PHE A 66 -7.61 -12.01 0.87
CA PHE A 66 -7.51 -10.56 0.95
C PHE A 66 -6.08 -10.10 0.69
N ASN A 67 -5.95 -8.98 -0.01
CA ASN A 67 -4.69 -8.27 -0.15
C ASN A 67 -4.83 -6.89 0.49
N VAL A 68 -4.60 -6.83 1.80
CA VAL A 68 -4.53 -5.55 2.51
C VAL A 68 -3.10 -5.03 2.39
N PRO A 69 -2.88 -3.78 1.95
CA PRO A 69 -1.56 -3.15 2.00
C PRO A 69 -1.03 -3.20 3.43
N THR A 70 -0.03 -4.03 3.68
CA THR A 70 0.44 -4.38 5.03
C THR A 70 1.34 -3.31 5.64
N GLY A 71 1.62 -2.21 4.93
CA GLY A 71 2.52 -1.15 5.38
C GLY A 71 3.99 -1.57 5.48
N THR A 72 4.29 -2.87 5.38
CA THR A 72 5.64 -3.42 5.16
C THR A 72 6.02 -3.34 3.68
N GLU A 73 5.90 -2.17 3.06
CA GLU A 73 6.69 -1.92 1.86
C GLU A 73 7.98 -1.22 2.25
N VAL A 74 9.04 -1.87 1.81
CA VAL A 74 10.42 -1.44 1.81
C VAL A 74 10.41 -0.05 1.14
N GLY A 75 10.69 1.03 1.86
CA GLY A 75 10.65 2.34 1.21
C GLY A 75 11.64 2.35 0.04
N ARG A 76 11.28 2.90 -1.11
CA ARG A 76 12.21 2.99 -2.24
C ARG A 76 12.97 4.32 -2.16
N ILE A 77 14.30 4.26 -2.22
CA ILE A 77 15.18 5.43 -2.23
C ILE A 77 15.94 5.41 -3.54
N LEU A 78 15.89 6.51 -4.28
CA LEU A 78 16.70 6.73 -5.47
C LEU A 78 17.77 7.77 -5.15
N VAL A 79 19.04 7.39 -5.27
CA VAL A 79 20.18 8.29 -5.12
C VAL A 79 20.61 8.74 -6.52
N VAL A 80 20.77 10.04 -6.72
CA VAL A 80 21.16 10.62 -8.01
C VAL A 80 22.40 11.48 -7.79
N ASP A 81 23.49 11.08 -8.42
CA ASP A 81 24.78 11.77 -8.36
C ASP A 81 25.62 11.34 -9.57
N ASP A 82 26.42 12.25 -10.13
CA ASP A 82 27.28 11.96 -11.29
C ASP A 82 28.63 11.35 -10.89
N GLU A 83 28.99 11.36 -9.61
CA GLU A 83 30.18 10.72 -9.07
C GLU A 83 29.90 9.26 -8.60
N PRO A 84 30.52 8.24 -9.22
CA PRO A 84 30.28 6.83 -8.85
C PRO A 84 30.61 6.51 -7.39
N VAL A 85 31.63 7.17 -6.84
CA VAL A 85 32.07 6.98 -5.45
C VAL A 85 31.00 7.45 -4.48
N VAL A 86 30.31 8.56 -4.78
CA VAL A 86 29.22 9.09 -3.96
C VAL A 86 28.01 8.15 -4.01
N LEU A 87 27.66 7.64 -5.20
CA LEU A 87 26.56 6.69 -5.36
C LEU A 87 26.76 5.42 -4.52
N GLU A 88 27.96 4.84 -4.56
CA GLU A 88 28.28 3.63 -3.77
C GLU A 88 28.25 3.92 -2.26
N LEU A 89 28.87 5.01 -1.82
CA LEU A 89 28.90 5.40 -0.41
C LEU A 89 27.50 5.59 0.16
N VAL A 90 26.65 6.39 -0.51
CA VAL A 90 25.30 6.68 -0.03
C VAL A 90 24.45 5.41 -0.05
N ARG A 91 24.56 4.58 -1.09
CA ARG A 91 23.85 3.30 -1.17
C ARG A 91 24.18 2.41 0.02
N ASP A 92 25.46 2.30 0.35
CA ASP A 92 25.91 1.39 1.41
C ASP A 92 25.51 1.91 2.80
N VAL A 93 25.64 3.22 3.04
CA VAL A 93 25.15 3.86 4.29
C VAL A 93 23.64 3.70 4.47
N VAL A 94 22.84 3.91 3.42
CA VAL A 94 21.38 3.77 3.50
C VAL A 94 20.99 2.32 3.78
N LYS A 95 21.67 1.35 3.14
CA LYS A 95 21.45 -0.08 3.39
C LYS A 95 21.82 -0.49 4.81
N GLU A 96 22.85 0.12 5.40
CA GLU A 96 23.26 -0.11 6.80
C GLU A 96 22.25 0.46 7.78
N LEU A 97 21.73 1.67 7.52
CA LEU A 97 20.75 2.33 8.40
C LEU A 97 19.41 1.60 8.46
N SER A 98 18.97 0.97 7.36
CA SER A 98 17.76 0.17 7.35
C SER A 98 17.71 -0.76 6.14
N HIS A 99 17.70 -2.07 6.40
CA HIS A 99 17.43 -3.11 5.40
C HIS A 99 15.98 -3.11 4.88
N LYS A 100 15.15 -2.20 5.39
CA LYS A 100 13.78 -1.98 4.92
C LYS A 100 13.71 -0.92 3.82
N PHE A 101 14.82 -0.50 3.21
CA PHE A 101 14.77 0.34 2.00
C PHE A 101 15.35 -0.38 0.79
N GLU A 102 14.65 -0.31 -0.34
CA GLU A 102 15.20 -0.68 -1.64
C GLU A 102 15.91 0.55 -2.19
N VAL A 103 17.21 0.42 -2.46
CA VAL A 103 18.04 1.55 -2.88
C VAL A 103 18.47 1.36 -4.33
N GLU A 104 18.04 2.27 -5.18
CA GLU A 104 18.46 2.41 -6.56
C GLU A 104 19.39 3.61 -6.71
N VAL A 105 20.22 3.57 -7.75
CA VAL A 105 21.17 4.64 -8.08
C VAL A 105 20.99 5.04 -9.53
N ALA A 106 21.10 6.33 -9.80
CA ALA A 106 21.15 6.89 -11.14
C ALA A 106 22.34 7.84 -11.26
N LYS A 107 23.04 7.76 -12.38
CA LYS A 107 24.22 8.59 -12.66
C LYS A 107 23.90 9.99 -13.19
N ASP A 108 22.64 10.22 -13.56
CA ASP A 108 22.18 11.50 -14.09
C ASP A 108 20.65 11.62 -13.99
N ALA A 109 20.13 12.82 -14.24
CA ALA A 109 18.70 13.12 -14.14
C ALA A 109 17.84 12.38 -15.19
N PHE A 110 18.42 12.01 -16.33
CA PHE A 110 17.69 11.30 -17.38
C PHE A 110 17.51 9.82 -17.00
N ASP A 111 18.56 9.19 -16.48
CA ASP A 111 18.53 7.84 -15.96
C ASP A 111 17.64 7.74 -14.72
N ALA A 112 17.69 8.75 -13.83
CA ALA A 112 16.76 8.87 -12.72
C ALA A 112 15.30 8.93 -13.21
N GLY A 113 15.04 9.73 -14.25
CA GLY A 113 13.72 9.78 -14.88
C GLY A 113 13.24 8.43 -15.39
N ARG A 114 14.12 7.58 -15.94
CA ARG A 114 13.75 6.23 -16.41
C ARG A 114 13.39 5.28 -15.28
N LEU A 115 13.99 5.44 -14.10
CA LEU A 115 13.76 4.58 -12.94
C LEU A 115 12.46 4.92 -12.17
N VAL A 116 11.94 6.14 -12.36
CA VAL A 116 10.76 6.65 -11.63
C VAL A 116 9.46 6.59 -12.45
N VAL A 117 9.53 6.38 -13.77
CA VAL A 117 8.38 6.51 -14.69
C VAL A 117 7.57 5.23 -14.88
#